data_AF-A0A1H4Y3V5-F1
#
_entry.id   AF-A0A1H4Y3V5-F1
#
_cell.length_a   1.000
_cell.length_b   1.000
_cell.length_c   1.000
_cell.angle_alpha   90.00
_cell.angle_beta   90.00
_cell.angle_gamma   90.00
#
_symmetry.space_group_name_H-M   'P 1'
#
loop_
_entity.id
_entity.type
_entity.pdbx_description
1 polymer ?
#
loop_
_entity_poly.entity_id
_entity_poly.type
_entity_poly.pdbx_seq_one_letter_code
_entity_poly.pdbx_strand_id
1 'polypeptide(L)'
;MCLSMSANGLHYALYKLTLKAPGAHGPDRHPVVSQMVLGSDLRRGNGRWRAGAVALLLAFGPALAACSDDSGGGSSAPPPTPSVERTTSAPATAPADPAAATSQIKANWKKFFDPAGSTADKQAVLENGDKMGPVLKAFNGDKRGGQVQAEVTKVVFTKADKATVTYTLTLNGATALPDASGTSVEQGGTWKVSVNTLCALVALSGDASPAPGSGC
;
A
#
# COMPACT_ATOMS: atom_id res chain seq x y z
N MET A 1 38.41 57.09 1.74
CA MET A 1 38.14 57.22 3.19
C MET A 1 36.71 56.71 3.43
N CYS A 2 36.55 55.67 4.26
CA CYS A 2 35.92 55.73 5.60
C CYS A 2 34.38 55.64 5.55
N LEU A 3 33.77 54.56 6.07
CA LEU A 3 33.11 54.45 7.40
C LEU A 3 31.83 55.32 7.54
N SER A 4 30.74 54.93 8.21
CA SER A 4 30.53 53.84 9.18
C SER A 4 29.05 53.44 9.34
N MET A 5 28.77 52.35 10.06
CA MET A 5 27.46 52.09 10.66
C MET A 5 27.17 53.03 11.86
N SER A 6 25.90 53.35 12.10
CA SER A 6 25.30 53.62 13.43
C SER A 6 23.76 53.67 13.25
N ALA A 7 22.92 52.77 13.79
CA ALA A 7 22.62 52.43 15.19
C ALA A 7 21.55 53.33 15.86
N ASN A 8 20.32 52.80 15.93
CA ASN A 8 19.31 53.05 16.96
C ASN A 8 19.17 51.69 17.71
N GLY A 9 19.23 51.50 19.03
CA GLY A 9 18.94 52.39 20.16
C GLY A 9 17.42 52.55 20.33
N LEU A 10 16.71 52.21 21.43
CA LEU A 10 16.94 51.69 22.80
C LEU A 10 15.79 50.65 23.09
N HIS A 11 15.68 49.82 24.14
CA HIS A 11 16.46 49.54 25.36
C HIS A 11 16.19 48.13 25.97
N TYR A 12 16.77 47.88 27.14
CA TYR A 12 16.74 46.72 28.06
C TYR A 12 15.40 46.16 28.58
N ALA A 13 15.34 44.83 28.76
CA ALA A 13 15.01 44.10 30.02
C ALA A 13 14.99 42.57 29.74
N LEU A 14 16.08 41.81 29.87
CA LEU A 14 16.67 41.29 31.10
C LEU A 14 15.66 40.70 32.13
N TYR A 15 15.14 39.50 31.87
CA TYR A 15 14.64 38.61 32.93
C TYR A 15 15.51 37.36 33.08
N LYS A 16 16.61 37.51 33.83
CA LYS A 16 17.28 36.38 34.49
C LYS A 16 16.52 36.04 35.76
N LEU A 17 15.89 34.87 35.80
CA LEU A 17 15.47 34.23 37.06
C LEU A 17 16.06 32.82 37.14
N THR A 18 17.18 32.74 37.85
CA THR A 18 17.89 31.51 38.19
C THR A 18 17.59 31.12 39.64
N LEU A 19 16.99 29.95 39.87
CA LEU A 19 17.00 29.18 41.14
C LEU A 19 16.62 27.73 40.77
N LYS A 20 17.57 26.80 40.63
CA LYS A 20 18.31 26.04 41.66
C LYS A 20 17.56 24.77 42.10
N ALA A 21 17.99 23.63 41.56
CA ALA A 21 17.62 22.28 42.03
C ALA A 21 18.32 21.93 43.36
N PRO A 22 17.82 20.90 44.08
CA PRO A 22 18.35 19.55 43.87
C PRO A 22 17.32 18.40 43.98
N GLY A 23 17.63 17.23 43.41
CA GLY A 23 16.81 16.02 43.60
C GLY A 23 17.09 14.90 42.60
N ALA A 24 18.21 14.18 42.79
CA ALA A 24 18.49 12.94 42.06
C ALA A 24 19.10 11.90 43.00
N HIS A 25 18.32 10.89 43.35
CA HIS A 25 18.59 9.58 43.99
C HIS A 25 17.23 8.85 43.94
N GLY A 26 17.06 7.60 43.53
CA GLY A 26 17.92 6.60 42.86
C GLY A 26 17.01 5.44 42.38
N PRO A 27 17.48 4.48 41.57
CA PRO A 27 16.64 3.39 41.08
C PRO A 27 16.57 2.24 42.08
N ASP A 28 15.56 2.25 42.96
CA ASP A 28 15.36 1.14 43.89
C ASP A 28 14.68 -0.07 43.23
N ARG A 29 15.35 -1.21 43.39
CA ARG A 29 14.92 -2.51 42.87
C ARG A 29 13.95 -3.17 43.84
N HIS A 30 12.80 -3.60 43.34
CA HIS A 30 12.11 -4.75 43.91
C HIS A 30 12.33 -5.99 43.02
N PRO A 31 12.99 -7.04 43.55
CA PRO A 31 13.01 -8.37 42.93
C PRO A 31 11.74 -9.16 43.28
N VAL A 32 11.69 -10.42 42.84
CA VAL A 32 10.62 -11.44 42.99
C VAL A 32 9.27 -11.07 42.35
N VAL A 33 8.64 -11.94 41.54
CA VAL A 33 8.65 -13.40 41.57
C VAL A 33 9.00 -14.02 40.21
N SER A 34 9.98 -14.94 40.20
CA SER A 34 10.07 -15.96 39.17
C SER A 34 8.93 -16.96 39.33
N GLN A 35 8.09 -17.11 38.30
CA GLN A 35 7.55 -18.42 37.94
C GLN A 35 7.79 -18.64 36.45
N MET A 36 8.88 -19.34 36.14
CA MET A 36 9.00 -20.08 34.90
C MET A 36 7.94 -21.19 34.95
N VAL A 37 6.81 -21.02 34.26
CA VAL A 37 5.98 -22.18 33.91
C VAL A 37 6.64 -22.86 32.71
N LEU A 38 7.51 -23.81 33.04
CA LEU A 38 8.11 -24.75 32.11
C LEU A 38 7.02 -25.75 31.66
N GLY A 39 6.15 -25.31 30.74
CA GLY A 39 5.00 -26.06 30.23
C GLY A 39 5.31 -26.82 28.93
N SER A 40 6.08 -27.90 29.03
CA SER A 40 6.42 -28.75 27.87
C SER A 40 5.25 -29.66 27.46
N ASP A 41 4.46 -29.26 26.46
CA ASP A 41 3.50 -30.15 25.78
C ASP A 41 3.85 -30.34 24.30
N LEU A 42 4.89 -31.16 24.04
CA LEU A 42 5.09 -31.82 22.76
C LEU A 42 4.01 -32.90 22.54
N ARG A 43 2.74 -32.49 22.38
CA ARG A 43 1.65 -33.43 22.11
C ARG A 43 1.48 -33.70 20.61
N ARG A 44 2.36 -34.59 20.14
CA ARG A 44 2.26 -35.43 18.94
C ARG A 44 0.81 -35.76 18.52
N GLY A 45 0.25 -34.99 17.59
CA GLY A 45 -1.06 -35.22 16.98
C GLY A 45 -0.95 -35.82 15.58
N ASN A 46 -0.72 -37.14 15.47
CA ASN A 46 -0.56 -37.83 14.19
C ASN A 46 -1.93 -38.07 13.50
N GLY A 47 -2.53 -37.00 12.96
CA GLY A 47 -3.83 -37.00 12.28
C GLY A 47 -3.73 -37.40 10.81
N ARG A 48 -4.01 -38.67 10.51
CA ARG A 48 -4.01 -39.23 9.14
C ARG A 48 -5.17 -38.66 8.31
N TRP A 49 -4.95 -37.56 7.58
CA TRP A 49 -5.90 -37.13 6.56
C TRP A 49 -5.87 -38.10 5.38
N ARG A 50 -7.02 -38.75 5.17
CA ARG A 50 -7.17 -39.88 4.24
C ARG A 50 -7.18 -39.38 2.79
N ALA A 51 -6.64 -40.20 1.90
CA ALA A 51 -6.80 -40.04 0.47
C ALA A 51 -8.30 -40.04 0.06
N GLY A 52 -8.66 -39.15 -0.84
CA GLY A 52 -9.93 -39.14 -1.56
C GLY A 52 -9.66 -39.22 -3.05
N ALA A 53 -9.59 -40.43 -3.58
CA ALA A 53 -9.54 -40.65 -5.03
C ALA A 53 -10.98 -40.73 -5.56
N VAL A 54 -11.32 -39.91 -6.56
CA VAL A 54 -12.52 -40.08 -7.38
C VAL A 54 -12.07 -40.19 -8.82
N ALA A 55 -12.03 -41.42 -9.33
CA ALA A 55 -11.85 -41.68 -10.74
C ALA A 55 -13.20 -41.55 -11.44
N LEU A 56 -13.27 -40.75 -12.52
CA LEU A 56 -14.24 -40.97 -13.59
C LEU A 56 -13.47 -41.46 -14.83
N LEU A 57 -13.57 -42.77 -15.07
CA LEU A 57 -13.21 -43.38 -16.34
C LEU A 57 -14.35 -43.14 -17.33
N LEU A 58 -14.06 -42.56 -18.48
CA LEU A 58 -14.85 -42.75 -19.70
C LEU A 58 -13.87 -42.97 -20.86
N ALA A 59 -13.78 -44.24 -21.28
CA ALA A 59 -12.89 -44.70 -22.33
C ALA A 59 -13.67 -44.99 -23.61
N PHE A 60 -13.13 -44.60 -24.76
CA PHE A 60 -13.34 -45.10 -26.13
C PHE A 60 -12.43 -44.24 -27.03
N GLY A 61 -11.69 -44.70 -28.05
CA GLY A 61 -11.46 -46.03 -28.64
C GLY A 61 -10.53 -45.85 -29.88
N PRO A 62 -9.84 -46.90 -30.41
CA PRO A 62 -8.59 -46.70 -31.15
C PRO A 62 -8.59 -47.01 -32.66
N ALA A 63 -7.60 -46.47 -33.39
CA ALA A 63 -7.02 -46.97 -34.66
C ALA A 63 -5.60 -46.34 -34.81
N LEU A 64 -4.47 -47.01 -35.01
CA LEU A 64 -4.05 -48.11 -35.92
C LEU A 64 -3.75 -47.68 -37.38
N ALA A 65 -2.53 -47.18 -37.62
CA ALA A 65 -1.70 -47.32 -38.83
C ALA A 65 -0.35 -46.61 -38.53
N ALA A 66 0.83 -47.26 -38.51
CA ALA A 66 1.56 -47.98 -39.55
C ALA A 66 2.33 -47.05 -40.51
N CYS A 67 3.61 -47.37 -40.71
CA CYS A 67 4.64 -46.58 -41.39
C CYS A 67 4.42 -46.47 -42.92
N SER A 68 4.91 -45.39 -43.54
CA SER A 68 5.68 -45.50 -44.79
C SER A 68 6.68 -44.35 -44.92
N ASP A 69 7.94 -44.71 -45.16
CA ASP A 69 8.90 -43.87 -45.86
C ASP A 69 8.58 -43.94 -47.37
N ASP A 70 8.70 -42.84 -48.11
CA ASP A 70 8.84 -42.85 -49.57
C ASP A 70 9.54 -41.58 -50.05
N SER A 71 10.48 -41.73 -50.98
CA SER A 71 11.34 -40.65 -51.48
C SER A 71 10.86 -40.13 -52.83
N GLY A 72 10.27 -38.93 -52.86
CA GLY A 72 9.81 -38.29 -54.10
C GLY A 72 9.98 -36.77 -54.11
N GLY A 73 10.79 -36.25 -55.04
CA GLY A 73 11.03 -34.82 -55.21
C GLY A 73 9.93 -34.10 -56.01
N GLY A 74 9.72 -32.81 -55.73
CA GLY A 74 8.79 -31.96 -56.48
C GLY A 74 8.85 -30.51 -56.03
N SER A 75 9.38 -29.62 -56.87
CA SER A 75 9.50 -28.20 -56.55
C SER A 75 8.18 -27.46 -56.75
N SER A 76 7.66 -26.80 -55.72
CA SER A 76 6.79 -25.61 -55.80
C SER A 76 6.57 -25.04 -54.40
N ALA A 77 7.15 -23.87 -54.13
CA ALA A 77 6.95 -23.17 -52.86
C ALA A 77 5.52 -22.59 -52.79
N PRO A 78 4.73 -22.88 -51.73
CA PRO A 78 3.51 -22.12 -51.47
C PRO A 78 3.88 -20.68 -51.03
N PRO A 79 3.02 -19.68 -51.31
CA PRO A 79 3.23 -18.32 -50.79
C PRO A 79 3.20 -18.34 -49.26
N PRO A 80 3.97 -17.47 -48.57
CA PRO A 80 4.01 -17.46 -47.12
C PRO A 80 2.66 -17.04 -46.54
N THR A 81 1.95 -18.01 -45.97
CA THR A 81 0.76 -17.75 -45.14
C THR A 81 1.19 -16.86 -43.97
N PRO A 82 0.56 -15.68 -43.74
CA PRO A 82 0.90 -14.86 -42.59
C PRO A 82 0.48 -15.60 -41.31
N SER A 83 1.47 -16.20 -40.63
CA SER A 83 1.27 -16.75 -39.30
C SER A 83 1.01 -15.61 -38.34
N VAL A 84 -0.27 -15.33 -38.05
CA VAL A 84 -0.66 -14.44 -36.97
C VAL A 84 -0.41 -15.16 -35.66
N GLU A 85 0.84 -15.10 -35.20
CA GLU A 85 1.22 -15.52 -33.86
C GLU A 85 0.45 -14.68 -32.84
N ARG A 86 -0.69 -15.22 -32.38
CA ARG A 86 -1.38 -14.72 -31.19
C ARG A 86 -0.57 -15.14 -29.98
N THR A 87 0.47 -14.38 -29.69
CA THR A 87 1.22 -14.46 -28.43
C THR A 87 0.28 -14.07 -27.30
N THR A 88 -0.37 -15.07 -26.70
CA THR A 88 -1.18 -14.91 -25.48
C THR A 88 -0.23 -14.67 -24.31
N SER A 89 0.27 -13.45 -24.20
CA SER A 89 1.16 -13.04 -23.11
C SER A 89 0.46 -13.22 -21.77
N ALA A 90 1.17 -13.82 -20.81
CA ALA A 90 0.70 -13.92 -19.44
C ALA A 90 0.47 -12.52 -18.84
N PRO A 91 -0.50 -12.34 -17.92
CA PRO A 91 -0.74 -11.04 -17.28
C PRO A 91 0.51 -10.54 -16.55
N ALA A 92 0.92 -9.30 -16.83
CA ALA A 92 2.06 -8.68 -16.17
C ALA A 92 1.77 -8.42 -14.68
N THR A 93 2.66 -8.89 -13.81
CA THR A 93 2.58 -8.78 -12.35
C THR A 93 3.11 -7.44 -11.80
N ALA A 94 3.73 -6.62 -12.64
CA ALA A 94 4.29 -5.31 -12.30
C ALA A 94 4.21 -4.34 -13.51
N PRO A 95 4.25 -3.01 -13.28
CA PRO A 95 4.33 -2.01 -14.36
C PRO A 95 5.65 -2.08 -15.13
N ALA A 96 5.69 -1.44 -16.30
CA ALA A 96 6.89 -1.37 -17.14
C ALA A 96 8.08 -0.67 -16.45
N ASP A 97 7.83 0.33 -15.60
CA ASP A 97 8.83 0.94 -14.71
C ASP A 97 8.35 0.88 -13.24
N PRO A 98 8.73 -0.17 -12.49
CA PRO A 98 8.41 -0.29 -11.07
C PRO A 98 9.06 0.79 -10.18
N ALA A 99 10.18 1.38 -10.60
CA ALA A 99 10.90 2.38 -9.80
C ALA A 99 10.21 3.75 -9.88
N ALA A 100 9.89 4.21 -11.09
CA ALA A 100 9.10 5.42 -11.30
C ALA A 100 7.69 5.29 -10.68
N ALA A 101 7.04 4.14 -10.87
CA ALA A 101 5.75 3.84 -10.24
C ALA A 101 5.83 3.91 -8.71
N THR A 102 6.85 3.30 -8.09
CA THR A 102 7.05 3.37 -6.63
C THR A 102 7.25 4.80 -6.15
N SER A 103 8.04 5.61 -6.87
CA SER A 103 8.26 7.02 -6.55
C SER A 103 6.96 7.83 -6.63
N GLN A 104 6.19 7.67 -7.71
CA GLN A 104 4.91 8.35 -7.89
C GLN A 104 3.88 7.95 -6.83
N ILE A 105 3.79 6.65 -6.48
CA ILE A 105 2.94 6.16 -5.38
C ILE A 105 3.30 6.89 -4.08
N LYS A 106 4.58 6.92 -3.68
CA LYS A 106 5.01 7.57 -2.43
C LYS A 106 4.67 9.07 -2.41
N ALA A 107 4.93 9.78 -3.52
CA ALA A 107 4.63 11.20 -3.65
C ALA A 107 3.11 11.49 -3.58
N ASN A 108 2.31 10.72 -4.31
CA ASN A 108 0.86 10.90 -4.39
C ASN A 108 0.14 10.50 -3.11
N TRP A 109 0.63 9.49 -2.39
CA TRP A 109 0.16 9.18 -1.04
C TRP A 109 0.45 10.33 -0.07
N LYS A 110 1.67 10.87 -0.07
CA LYS A 110 2.00 12.05 0.75
C LYS A 110 1.10 13.24 0.42
N LYS A 111 0.84 13.50 -0.86
CA LYS A 111 -0.07 14.57 -1.32
C LYS A 111 -1.53 14.33 -0.89
N PHE A 112 -2.02 13.10 -0.97
CA PHE A 112 -3.38 12.76 -0.54
C PHE A 112 -3.58 12.98 0.97
N PHE A 113 -2.60 12.54 1.77
CA PHE A 113 -2.59 12.70 3.21
C PHE A 113 -1.85 13.98 3.67
N ASP A 114 -1.75 15.01 2.84
CA ASP A 114 -1.25 16.31 3.31
C ASP A 114 -2.39 17.06 4.02
N PRO A 115 -2.31 17.39 5.32
CA PRO A 115 -3.36 18.16 6.00
C PRO A 115 -3.45 19.61 5.51
N ALA A 116 -2.42 20.14 4.85
CA ALA A 116 -2.43 21.44 4.18
C ALA A 116 -2.88 21.35 2.71
N GLY A 117 -3.02 20.15 2.15
CA GLY A 117 -3.38 19.92 0.75
C GLY A 117 -4.84 20.27 0.44
N SER A 118 -5.08 20.93 -0.71
CA SER A 118 -6.44 21.29 -1.12
C SER A 118 -7.30 20.06 -1.45
N THR A 119 -8.63 20.21 -1.42
CA THR A 119 -9.54 19.12 -1.84
C THR A 119 -9.29 18.70 -3.29
N ALA A 120 -9.06 19.65 -4.20
CA ALA A 120 -8.75 19.36 -5.60
C ALA A 120 -7.42 18.61 -5.76
N ASP A 121 -6.39 18.99 -5.00
CA ASP A 121 -5.10 18.29 -4.96
C ASP A 121 -5.25 16.83 -4.50
N LYS A 122 -6.07 16.58 -3.49
CA LYS A 122 -6.40 15.24 -2.99
C LYS A 122 -7.22 14.44 -4.01
N GLN A 123 -8.20 15.07 -4.69
CA GLN A 123 -8.99 14.40 -5.74
C GLN A 123 -8.13 14.00 -6.95
N ALA A 124 -7.17 14.82 -7.37
CA ALA A 124 -6.28 14.51 -8.50
C ALA A 124 -5.48 13.20 -8.29
N VAL A 125 -5.10 12.91 -7.03
CA VAL A 125 -4.33 11.72 -6.63
C VAL A 125 -5.21 10.61 -6.02
N LEU A 126 -6.54 10.73 -6.08
CA LEU A 126 -7.51 9.73 -5.64
C LEU A 126 -8.15 9.05 -6.86
N GLU A 127 -8.22 7.73 -6.83
CA GLU A 127 -8.96 6.93 -7.80
C GLU A 127 -10.40 7.45 -7.90
N ASN A 128 -10.86 7.77 -9.11
CA ASN A 128 -12.19 8.35 -9.35
C ASN A 128 -12.48 9.63 -8.53
N GLY A 129 -11.45 10.42 -8.18
CA GLY A 129 -11.54 11.54 -7.23
C GLY A 129 -12.68 12.54 -7.48
N ASP A 130 -13.02 12.82 -8.74
CA ASP A 130 -14.14 13.70 -9.11
C ASP A 130 -15.50 13.21 -8.56
N LYS A 131 -15.68 11.89 -8.46
CA LYS A 131 -16.88 11.23 -7.91
C LYS A 131 -16.85 11.11 -6.39
N MET A 132 -15.67 11.24 -5.78
CA MET A 132 -15.43 10.98 -4.36
C MET A 132 -15.56 12.23 -3.47
N GLY A 133 -15.96 13.38 -4.02
CA GLY A 133 -16.11 14.64 -3.28
C GLY A 133 -16.86 14.52 -1.92
N PRO A 134 -18.03 13.86 -1.84
CA PRO A 134 -18.74 13.67 -0.58
C PRO A 134 -17.97 12.81 0.44
N VAL A 135 -17.35 11.72 -0.01
CA VAL A 135 -16.55 10.81 0.86
C VAL A 135 -15.31 11.52 1.38
N LEU A 136 -14.61 12.25 0.49
CA LEU A 136 -13.42 13.02 0.85
C LEU A 136 -13.75 14.18 1.80
N LYS A 137 -14.93 14.80 1.66
CA LYS A 137 -15.43 15.80 2.62
C LYS A 137 -15.74 15.17 3.99
N ALA A 138 -16.33 13.97 4.04
CA ALA A 138 -16.55 13.26 5.30
C ALA A 138 -15.21 12.93 5.98
N PHE A 139 -14.26 12.35 5.23
CA PHE A 139 -12.92 12.03 5.72
C PHE A 139 -12.17 13.26 6.25
N ASN A 140 -12.12 14.36 5.47
CA ASN A 140 -11.43 15.58 5.90
C ASN A 140 -12.18 16.35 7.01
N GLY A 141 -13.49 16.14 7.15
CA GLY A 141 -14.35 16.78 8.15
C GLY A 141 -14.31 16.10 9.53
N ASP A 142 -13.95 14.82 9.58
CA ASP A 142 -13.60 14.14 10.83
C ASP A 142 -12.40 14.85 11.48
N LYS A 143 -12.48 15.08 12.80
CA LYS A 143 -11.40 15.67 13.60
C LYS A 143 -10.04 15.00 13.36
N ARG A 144 -10.01 13.70 13.07
CA ARG A 144 -8.80 12.92 12.79
C ARG A 144 -8.41 12.98 11.33
N GLY A 145 -9.34 12.71 10.41
CA GLY A 145 -9.03 12.53 8.98
C GLY A 145 -8.50 13.79 8.28
N GLY A 146 -8.90 14.99 8.73
CA GLY A 146 -8.33 16.26 8.26
C GLY A 146 -6.90 16.56 8.75
N GLN A 147 -6.38 15.80 9.73
CA GLN A 147 -5.09 16.05 10.40
C GLN A 147 -4.06 14.92 10.21
N VAL A 148 -4.43 13.79 9.58
CA VAL A 148 -3.51 12.66 9.37
C VAL A 148 -2.52 12.91 8.24
N GLN A 149 -1.28 12.47 8.44
CA GLN A 149 -0.23 12.34 7.44
C GLN A 149 0.11 10.88 7.20
N ALA A 150 0.52 10.51 5.98
CA ALA A 150 0.94 9.15 5.65
C ALA A 150 2.40 9.08 5.21
N GLU A 151 3.13 8.10 5.75
CA GLU A 151 4.44 7.69 5.27
C GLU A 151 4.35 6.29 4.66
N VAL A 152 4.71 6.14 3.38
CA VAL A 152 4.71 4.85 2.68
C VAL A 152 6.03 4.10 2.91
N THR A 153 5.96 3.04 3.71
CA THR A 153 7.10 2.20 4.09
C THR A 153 7.39 1.12 3.04
N LYS A 154 6.36 0.57 2.39
CA LYS A 154 6.52 -0.51 1.39
C LYS A 154 5.52 -0.37 0.23
N VAL A 155 5.96 -0.74 -0.98
CA VAL A 155 5.11 -0.90 -2.16
C VAL A 155 5.36 -2.29 -2.73
N VAL A 156 4.30 -3.02 -3.08
CA VAL A 156 4.35 -4.34 -3.71
C VAL A 156 3.39 -4.35 -4.89
N PHE A 157 3.92 -4.44 -6.10
CA PHE A 157 3.07 -4.60 -7.29
C PHE A 157 2.43 -5.98 -7.31
N THR A 158 1.16 -6.02 -7.69
CA THR A 158 0.35 -7.23 -7.84
C THR A 158 -0.12 -7.43 -9.28
N LYS A 159 -0.13 -6.34 -10.06
CA LYS A 159 -0.43 -6.24 -11.48
C LYS A 159 0.33 -5.05 -12.07
N ALA A 160 0.31 -4.91 -13.40
CA ALA A 160 0.77 -3.70 -14.10
C ALA A 160 0.14 -2.39 -13.58
N ASP A 161 -1.11 -2.45 -13.14
CA ASP A 161 -1.97 -1.31 -12.78
C ASP A 161 -2.36 -1.27 -11.28
N LYS A 162 -1.86 -2.19 -10.46
CA LYS A 162 -2.24 -2.30 -9.03
C LYS A 162 -1.07 -2.67 -8.10
N ALA A 163 -0.95 -1.92 -7.02
CA ALA A 163 0.01 -2.16 -5.95
C ALA A 163 -0.66 -2.22 -4.58
N THR A 164 -0.19 -3.13 -3.73
CA THR A 164 -0.41 -3.07 -2.27
C THR A 164 0.61 -2.11 -1.67
N VAL A 165 0.16 -1.26 -0.76
CA VAL A 165 0.97 -0.22 -0.10
C VAL A 165 0.91 -0.46 1.40
N THR A 166 2.07 -0.55 2.05
CA THR A 166 2.18 -0.49 3.52
C THR A 166 2.58 0.92 3.91
N TYR A 167 1.88 1.48 4.90
CA TYR A 167 2.04 2.86 5.32
C TYR A 167 1.81 3.04 6.82
N THR A 168 2.39 4.10 7.37
CA THR A 168 2.14 4.57 8.73
C THR A 168 1.34 5.86 8.66
N LEU A 169 0.22 5.94 9.40
CA LEU A 169 -0.48 7.21 9.64
C LEU A 169 0.02 7.85 10.92
N THR A 170 0.36 9.14 10.85
CA THR A 170 0.59 10.00 12.01
C THR A 170 -0.51 11.04 12.13
N LEU A 171 -0.84 11.42 13.37
CA LEU A 171 -1.79 12.47 13.72
C LEU A 171 -1.05 13.47 14.62
N ASN A 172 -0.90 14.72 14.18
CA ASN A 172 -0.13 15.74 14.90
C ASN A 172 1.30 15.28 15.27
N GLY A 173 1.94 14.53 14.37
CA GLY A 173 3.30 13.99 14.54
C GLY A 173 3.40 12.70 15.38
N ALA A 174 2.34 12.27 16.06
CA ALA A 174 2.31 11.00 16.78
C ALA A 174 1.78 9.87 15.88
N THR A 175 2.39 8.69 15.92
CA THR A 175 1.90 7.52 15.18
C THR A 175 0.51 7.10 15.68
N ALA A 176 -0.48 7.14 14.78
CA ALA A 176 -1.86 6.76 15.05
C ALA A 176 -2.21 5.37 14.52
N LEU A 177 -1.64 4.98 13.37
CA LEU A 177 -1.82 3.65 12.78
C LEU A 177 -0.51 3.18 12.11
N PRO A 178 0.33 2.38 12.78
CA PRO A 178 1.52 1.79 12.17
C PRO A 178 1.15 0.63 11.24
N ASP A 179 2.00 0.37 10.25
CA ASP A 179 1.97 -0.81 9.37
C ASP A 179 0.60 -1.10 8.71
N ALA A 180 -0.18 -0.05 8.46
CA ALA A 180 -1.45 -0.13 7.77
C ALA A 180 -1.26 -0.64 6.34
N SER A 181 -2.25 -1.38 5.84
CA SER A 181 -2.28 -1.87 4.46
C SER A 181 -3.35 -1.16 3.65
N GLY A 182 -3.03 -0.84 2.42
CA GLY A 182 -3.91 -0.17 1.46
C GLY A 182 -3.51 -0.53 0.04
N THR A 183 -4.16 0.10 -0.93
CA THR A 183 -3.89 -0.17 -2.36
C THR A 183 -3.79 1.11 -3.16
N SER A 184 -2.91 1.09 -4.15
CA SER A 184 -2.79 2.11 -5.18
C SER A 184 -3.13 1.50 -6.53
N VAL A 185 -3.77 2.29 -7.40
CA VAL A 185 -4.12 1.90 -8.77
C VAL A 185 -3.59 2.94 -9.75
N GLU A 186 -3.20 2.48 -10.94
CA GLU A 186 -2.85 3.36 -12.06
C GLU A 186 -4.14 3.76 -12.78
N GLN A 187 -4.37 5.07 -12.92
CA GLN A 187 -5.52 5.63 -13.64
C GLN A 187 -5.08 6.85 -14.44
N GLY A 188 -4.95 6.67 -15.76
CA GLY A 188 -4.68 7.77 -16.70
C GLY A 188 -3.22 8.24 -16.67
N GLY A 189 -2.27 7.32 -16.59
CA GLY A 189 -0.83 7.59 -16.45
C GLY A 189 -0.42 8.01 -15.04
N THR A 190 -1.29 7.84 -14.04
CA THR A 190 -1.07 8.32 -12.67
C THR A 190 -1.41 7.26 -11.65
N TRP A 191 -0.45 6.90 -10.80
CA TRP A 191 -0.68 6.08 -9.61
C TRP A 191 -1.40 6.87 -8.52
N LYS A 192 -2.60 6.43 -8.16
CA LYS A 192 -3.51 7.10 -7.22
C LYS A 192 -3.77 6.25 -5.97
N VAL A 193 -4.14 6.88 -4.86
CA VAL A 193 -4.74 6.20 -3.71
C VAL A 193 -6.07 5.59 -4.16
N SER A 194 -6.33 4.33 -3.84
CA SER A 194 -7.59 3.68 -4.24
C SER A 194 -8.79 4.14 -3.40
N VAL A 195 -9.99 4.09 -4.00
CA VAL A 195 -11.27 4.33 -3.29
C VAL A 195 -11.41 3.36 -2.12
N ASN A 196 -11.07 2.08 -2.32
CA ASN A 196 -11.09 1.05 -1.28
C ASN A 196 -10.27 1.45 -0.03
N THR A 197 -9.12 2.12 -0.21
CA THR A 197 -8.29 2.59 0.91
C THR A 197 -8.97 3.73 1.66
N LEU A 198 -9.53 4.71 0.94
CA LEU A 198 -10.28 5.81 1.55
C LEU A 198 -11.51 5.29 2.32
N CYS A 199 -12.29 4.39 1.73
CA CYS A 199 -13.48 3.81 2.36
C CYS A 199 -13.14 3.01 3.63
N ALA A 200 -12.06 2.22 3.61
CA ALA A 200 -11.60 1.51 4.81
C ALA A 200 -11.18 2.47 5.94
N LEU A 201 -10.56 3.61 5.61
CA LEU A 201 -10.18 4.62 6.60
C LEU A 201 -11.37 5.41 7.15
N VAL A 202 -12.39 5.69 6.33
CA VAL A 202 -13.67 6.26 6.80
C VAL A 202 -14.40 5.27 7.73
N ALA A 203 -14.40 3.98 7.41
CA ALA A 203 -14.97 2.95 8.28
C ALA A 203 -14.27 2.87 9.66
N LEU A 204 -12.96 3.07 9.72
CA LEU A 204 -12.18 3.11 10.96
C LEU A 204 -12.38 4.40 11.79
N SER A 205 -12.93 5.46 11.20
CA SER A 205 -13.08 6.76 11.86
C SER A 205 -14.23 6.78 12.88
N GLY A 206 -15.23 5.91 12.67
CA GLY A 206 -16.42 5.75 13.54
C GLY A 206 -17.65 6.49 13.03
N ASP A 207 -17.50 7.40 12.06
CA ASP A 207 -18.61 8.14 11.44
C ASP A 207 -19.33 7.35 10.32
N ALA A 208 -18.99 6.07 10.14
CA ALA A 208 -19.59 5.17 9.16
C ALA A 208 -20.99 4.67 9.58
N SER A 209 -21.94 5.60 9.72
CA SER A 209 -23.34 5.27 9.42
C SER A 209 -23.46 5.02 7.92
N PRO A 210 -24.03 3.89 7.47
CA PRO A 210 -24.25 3.62 6.05
C PRO A 210 -25.39 4.52 5.54
N ALA A 211 -25.06 5.76 5.19
CA ALA A 211 -25.95 6.65 4.48
C ALA A 211 -26.11 6.10 3.05
N PRO A 212 -27.32 5.76 2.58
CA PRO A 212 -27.51 5.30 1.20
C PRO A 212 -27.08 6.41 0.24
N GLY A 213 -25.96 6.21 -0.46
CA GLY A 213 -25.31 7.22 -1.30
C GLY A 213 -23.93 7.70 -0.82
N SER A 214 -23.35 7.12 0.25
CA SER A 214 -21.89 7.16 0.40
C SER A 214 -21.22 6.56 -0.83
N GLY A 215 -20.11 7.15 -1.30
CA GLY A 215 -19.28 6.59 -2.37
C GLY A 215 -18.43 5.39 -1.93
N CYS A 216 -18.89 4.71 -0.89
CA CYS A 216 -18.34 3.60 -0.12
C CYS A 216 -19.53 2.77 0.36
#